data_AF-A0A0G4EUL8-F1
#
_entry.id   AF-A0A0G4EUL8-F1
#
_cell.length_a   1.000
_cell.length_b   1.000
_cell.length_c   1.000
_cell.angle_alpha   90.00
_cell.angle_beta   90.00
_cell.angle_gamma   90.00
#
_symmetry.space_group_name_H-M   'P 1'
#
loop_
_entity.id
_entity.type
_entity.pdbx_description
1 polymer ?
#
loop_
_entity_poly.entity_id
_entity_poly.type
_entity_poly.pdbx_seq_one_letter_code
_entity_poly.pdbx_strand_id
1 'polypeptide(L)'
;MRISRLCRVSGQKLPFQLTKEAQPSAPQVQSPWWSLYITGQCPDYPPRRNAYRQLTENGVDVHRMEVHEIENFVKWIAMRQRYSPETKVFPHLPYDLTLEDKFAEMAAKYPLDEPTKTRRLEEMDTVDAAR
;
A
#
# COMPACT_ATOMS: atom_id res chain seq x y z
N MET A 1 20.37 18.38 -70.98
CA MET A 1 21.00 18.72 -69.68
C MET A 1 20.75 17.57 -68.71
N ARG A 2 21.82 17.00 -68.15
CA ARG A 2 21.82 15.94 -67.13
C ARG A 2 21.40 16.52 -65.77
N ILE A 3 20.53 15.85 -65.03
CA ILE A 3 20.57 15.88 -63.56
C ILE A 3 20.26 14.48 -63.03
N SER A 4 21.33 13.77 -62.69
CA SER A 4 21.30 12.59 -61.82
C SER A 4 20.86 13.02 -60.42
N ARG A 5 19.89 12.32 -59.82
CA ARG A 5 19.77 12.29 -58.35
C ARG A 5 19.71 10.83 -57.89
N LEU A 6 20.87 10.38 -57.43
CA LEU A 6 21.07 9.25 -56.54
C LEU A 6 20.17 9.44 -55.31
N CYS A 7 19.10 8.67 -55.19
CA CYS A 7 18.41 8.52 -53.91
C CYS A 7 19.15 7.42 -53.13
N ARG A 8 20.07 7.85 -52.26
CA ARG A 8 20.88 6.97 -51.41
C ARG A 8 19.99 6.42 -50.31
N VAL A 9 19.75 5.11 -50.33
CA VAL A 9 19.24 4.36 -49.18
C VAL A 9 20.27 4.50 -48.07
N SER A 10 19.88 5.16 -46.98
CA SER A 10 20.67 5.25 -45.75
C SER A 10 19.79 4.76 -44.62
N GLY A 11 19.78 3.43 -44.44
CA GLY A 11 19.29 2.82 -43.22
C GLY A 11 20.18 3.23 -42.06
N GLN A 12 19.66 4.10 -41.20
CA GLN A 12 20.17 4.27 -39.85
C GLN A 12 19.00 4.02 -38.90
N LYS A 13 18.92 2.79 -38.38
CA LYS A 13 18.17 2.51 -37.16
C LYS A 13 18.98 3.11 -36.01
N LEU A 14 18.56 4.26 -35.51
CA LEU A 14 19.06 4.77 -34.24
C LEU A 14 18.61 3.80 -33.13
N PRO A 15 19.49 3.38 -32.21
CA PRO A 15 19.05 2.64 -31.04
C PRO A 15 18.21 3.60 -30.18
N PHE A 16 16.90 3.36 -30.12
CA PHE A 16 16.03 3.99 -29.14
C PHE A 16 16.46 3.50 -27.76
N GLN A 17 17.39 4.23 -27.15
CA GLN A 17 17.82 4.02 -25.78
C GLN A 17 16.67 4.53 -24.89
N LEU A 18 15.87 3.58 -24.41
CA LEU A 18 14.82 3.82 -23.43
C LEU A 18 15.51 4.05 -22.08
N THR A 19 16.08 5.23 -21.88
CA THR A 19 16.49 5.67 -20.54
C THR A 19 15.21 5.82 -19.73
N LYS A 20 14.90 4.78 -18.95
CA LYS A 20 13.83 4.77 -17.97
C LYS A 20 14.23 5.73 -16.86
N GLU A 21 14.17 7.03 -17.13
CA GLU A 21 14.27 8.04 -16.10
C GLU A 21 13.17 7.75 -15.09
N ALA A 22 13.58 7.39 -13.88
CA ALA A 22 12.69 7.20 -12.76
C ALA A 22 11.99 8.54 -12.51
N GLN A 23 10.78 8.69 -13.04
CA GLN A 23 9.97 9.87 -12.77
C GLN A 23 9.76 9.96 -11.25
N PRO A 24 10.03 11.12 -10.62
CA PRO A 24 9.65 11.32 -9.23
C PRO A 24 8.13 11.18 -9.16
N SER A 25 7.65 10.19 -8.40
CA SER A 25 6.23 9.96 -8.20
C SER A 25 5.61 11.24 -7.66
N ALA A 26 4.74 11.89 -8.44
CA ALA A 26 4.06 13.12 -8.04
C ALA A 26 3.42 12.95 -6.65
N PRO A 27 3.39 14.00 -5.79
CA PRO A 27 2.67 13.93 -4.52
C PRO A 27 1.21 13.67 -4.83
N GLN A 28 0.76 12.44 -4.61
CA GLN A 28 -0.62 12.06 -4.85
C GLN A 28 -1.47 12.81 -3.82
N VAL A 29 -2.25 13.78 -4.28
CA VAL A 29 -3.32 14.39 -3.49
C VAL A 29 -4.31 13.28 -3.22
N GLN A 30 -4.20 12.66 -2.06
CA GLN A 30 -5.08 11.57 -1.68
C GLN A 30 -6.47 12.14 -1.48
N SER A 31 -7.44 11.52 -2.15
CA SER A 31 -8.81 11.98 -2.10
C SER A 31 -9.35 11.94 -0.66
N PRO A 32 -10.12 12.93 -0.20
CA PRO A 32 -10.65 12.96 1.17
C PRO A 32 -11.43 11.68 1.54
N TRP A 33 -12.11 11.07 0.56
CA TRP A 33 -12.84 9.83 0.75
C TRP A 33 -11.91 8.64 1.07
N TRP A 34 -10.71 8.62 0.50
CA TRP A 34 -9.73 7.57 0.72
C TRP A 34 -9.29 7.57 2.17
N SER A 35 -8.89 8.73 2.70
CA SER A 35 -8.52 8.85 4.11
C SER A 35 -9.62 8.39 5.07
N LEU A 36 -10.88 8.75 4.80
CA LEU A 36 -12.04 8.32 5.60
C LEU A 36 -12.29 6.80 5.50
N TYR A 37 -12.06 6.23 4.33
CA TYR A 37 -12.18 4.80 4.07
C TYR A 37 -11.14 4.00 4.84
N ILE A 38 -9.86 4.38 4.76
CA ILE A 38 -8.77 3.62 5.39
C ILE A 38 -8.87 3.73 6.93
N THR A 39 -9.12 4.94 7.44
CA THR A 39 -9.23 5.19 8.89
C THR A 39 -10.49 4.57 9.52
N GLY A 40 -11.42 4.04 8.71
CA GLY A 40 -12.65 3.42 9.19
C GLY A 40 -13.62 4.43 9.82
N GLN A 41 -13.60 5.69 9.36
CA GLN A 41 -14.55 6.72 9.78
C GLN A 41 -15.87 6.65 9.00
N CYS A 42 -15.87 6.01 7.82
CA CYS A 42 -17.06 5.80 7.01
C CYS A 42 -17.98 4.73 7.65
N PRO A 43 -19.27 5.04 7.92
CA PRO A 43 -20.21 4.11 8.55
C PRO A 43 -20.68 2.98 7.62
N ASP A 44 -20.64 3.20 6.30
CA ASP A 44 -21.13 2.24 5.30
C ASP A 44 -20.18 1.03 5.11
N TYR A 45 -18.95 1.13 5.61
CA TYR A 45 -17.96 0.05 5.55
C TYR A 45 -17.68 -0.48 6.97
N PRO A 46 -17.50 -1.81 7.14
CA PRO A 46 -17.15 -2.39 8.44
C PRO A 46 -15.92 -1.70 9.04
N PRO A 47 -15.84 -1.50 10.36
CA PRO A 47 -14.81 -0.66 10.99
C PRO A 47 -13.40 -1.19 10.70
N ARG A 48 -12.70 -0.55 9.76
CA ARG A 48 -11.30 -0.83 9.39
C ARG A 48 -10.30 -0.26 10.38
N ARG A 49 -10.80 0.47 11.38
CA ARG A 49 -10.01 1.19 12.38
C ARG A 49 -8.98 0.31 13.08
N ASN A 50 -9.36 -0.91 13.45
CA ASN A 50 -8.45 -1.87 14.06
C ASN A 50 -7.33 -2.32 13.08
N ALA A 51 -7.68 -2.59 11.83
CA ALA A 51 -6.69 -2.95 10.81
C ALA A 51 -5.73 -1.80 10.51
N TYR A 52 -6.26 -0.57 10.42
CA TYR A 52 -5.46 0.63 10.24
C TYR A 52 -4.49 0.85 11.40
N ARG A 53 -4.95 0.65 12.66
CA ARG A 53 -4.09 0.71 13.85
C ARG A 53 -2.95 -0.30 13.76
N GLN A 54 -3.27 -1.58 13.56
CA GLN A 54 -2.26 -2.65 13.52
C GLN A 54 -1.25 -2.46 12.39
N LEU A 55 -1.69 -2.08 11.19
CA LEU A 55 -0.77 -1.81 10.07
C LEU A 55 0.15 -0.63 10.36
N THR A 56 -0.38 0.45 10.94
CA THR A 56 0.40 1.64 11.31
C THR A 56 1.41 1.32 12.42
N GLU A 57 1.02 0.56 13.44
CA GLU A 57 1.91 0.08 14.51
C GLU A 57 3.08 -0.77 13.99
N ASN A 58 2.82 -1.57 12.93
CA ASN A 58 3.83 -2.37 12.23
C ASN A 58 4.64 -1.57 11.20
N GLY A 59 4.49 -0.24 11.15
CA GLY A 59 5.29 0.63 10.28
C GLY A 59 4.90 0.56 8.80
N VAL A 60 3.64 0.21 8.50
CA VAL A 60 3.13 0.15 7.12
C VAL A 60 2.40 1.45 6.78
N ASP A 61 2.74 2.07 5.66
CA ASP A 61 2.02 3.23 5.15
C ASP A 61 0.73 2.81 4.42
N VAL A 62 -0.35 2.66 5.20
CA VAL A 62 -1.66 2.18 4.70
C VAL A 62 -2.25 3.07 3.60
N HIS A 63 -1.88 4.35 3.58
CA HIS A 63 -2.34 5.29 2.57
C HIS A 63 -1.84 4.98 1.16
N ARG A 64 -0.71 4.25 1.06
CA ARG A 64 -0.10 3.82 -0.20
C ARG A 64 -0.51 2.41 -0.63
N MET A 65 -1.22 1.69 0.25
CA MET A 65 -1.70 0.35 -0.05
C MET A 65 -2.86 0.37 -1.04
N GLU A 66 -3.02 -0.72 -1.77
CA GLU A 66 -4.18 -0.92 -2.62
C GLU A 66 -5.40 -1.36 -1.82
N VAL A 67 -6.59 -1.10 -2.38
CA VAL A 67 -7.88 -1.45 -1.78
C VAL A 67 -7.95 -2.93 -1.39
N HIS A 68 -7.52 -3.80 -2.30
CA HIS A 68 -7.57 -5.25 -2.13
C HIS A 68 -6.61 -5.75 -1.03
N GLU A 69 -5.46 -5.10 -0.87
CA GLU A 69 -4.48 -5.41 0.17
C GLU A 69 -5.08 -5.11 1.55
N ILE A 70 -5.68 -3.93 1.70
CA ILE A 70 -6.35 -3.53 2.95
C ILE A 70 -7.50 -4.49 3.28
N GLU A 71 -8.33 -4.86 2.31
CA GLU A 71 -9.45 -5.78 2.54
C GLU A 71 -9.00 -7.18 2.97
N ASN A 72 -7.92 -7.69 2.39
CA ASN A 72 -7.33 -8.96 2.79
C ASN A 72 -6.83 -8.91 4.24
N PHE A 73 -6.14 -7.84 4.62
CA PHE A 73 -5.68 -7.66 6.00
C PHE A 73 -6.84 -7.54 6.99
N VAL A 74 -7.89 -6.79 6.65
CA VAL A 74 -9.10 -6.69 7.50
C VAL A 74 -9.69 -8.09 7.73
N LYS A 75 -9.79 -8.92 6.68
CA LYS A 75 -10.26 -10.31 6.80
C LYS A 75 -9.34 -11.16 7.66
N TRP A 76 -8.03 -11.09 7.45
CA TRP A 76 -7.06 -11.87 8.22
C TRP A 76 -7.07 -11.51 9.71
N ILE A 77 -7.12 -10.21 10.03
CA ILE A 77 -7.22 -9.73 11.42
C ILE A 77 -8.52 -10.19 12.05
N ALA A 78 -9.65 -10.07 11.34
CA ALA A 78 -10.95 -10.54 11.84
C ALA A 78 -10.95 -12.06 12.08
N MET A 79 -10.34 -12.84 11.19
CA MET A 79 -10.18 -14.28 11.38
C MET A 79 -9.30 -14.59 12.60
N ARG A 80 -8.21 -13.84 12.81
CA ARG A 80 -7.35 -14.02 13.98
C ARG A 80 -8.11 -13.78 15.28
N GLN A 81 -8.93 -12.73 15.33
CA GLN A 81 -9.75 -12.43 16.50
C GLN A 81 -10.83 -13.48 16.75
N ARG A 82 -11.45 -13.99 15.69
CA ARG A 82 -12.54 -14.97 15.80
C ARG A 82 -12.07 -16.36 16.17
N TYR A 83 -10.95 -16.82 15.62
CA TYR A 83 -10.50 -18.21 15.72
C TYR A 83 -9.31 -18.42 16.67
N SER A 84 -8.63 -17.35 17.08
CA SER A 84 -7.48 -17.38 17.99
C SER A 84 -7.66 -16.59 19.31
N PRO A 85 -8.82 -16.55 19.99
CA PRO A 85 -8.91 -15.88 21.29
C PRO A 85 -8.17 -16.63 22.41
N GLU A 86 -8.08 -17.97 22.35
CA GLU A 86 -7.50 -18.81 23.42
C GLU A 86 -6.26 -19.60 22.98
N THR A 87 -6.21 -19.99 21.71
CA THR A 87 -5.09 -20.73 21.12
C THR A 87 -4.32 -19.75 20.24
N LYS A 88 -3.13 -19.33 20.69
CA LYS A 88 -2.18 -18.43 19.99
C LYS A 88 -1.75 -18.90 18.57
N VAL A 89 -2.32 -19.99 18.07
CA VAL A 89 -1.99 -20.59 16.79
C VAL A 89 -3.07 -20.18 15.80
N PHE A 90 -2.87 -19.03 15.18
CA PHE A 90 -3.61 -18.64 13.98
C PHE A 90 -3.46 -19.79 12.96
N PRO A 91 -4.53 -20.21 12.24
CA PRO A 91 -4.36 -21.24 11.22
C PRO A 91 -3.28 -20.79 10.25
N HIS A 92 -2.25 -21.62 10.08
CA HIS A 92 -1.17 -21.35 9.13
C HIS A 92 -1.82 -21.06 7.77
N LEU A 93 -1.50 -19.90 7.19
CA LEU A 93 -1.86 -19.65 5.80
C LEU A 93 -1.17 -20.74 4.94
N PRO A 94 -1.65 -20.99 3.71
CA PRO A 94 -0.97 -21.92 2.81
C PRO A 94 0.54 -21.64 2.79
N TYR A 95 1.36 -22.71 2.82
CA TYR A 95 2.82 -22.63 2.87
C TYR A 95 3.41 -22.11 4.19
N ASP A 96 2.74 -22.37 5.33
CA ASP A 96 3.21 -21.99 6.67
C ASP A 96 3.41 -20.48 6.88
N LEU A 97 2.82 -19.66 6.01
CA LEU A 97 2.89 -18.21 6.12
C LEU A 97 2.12 -17.75 7.37
N THR A 98 2.76 -16.89 8.15
CA THR A 98 2.14 -16.24 9.31
C THR A 98 1.58 -14.86 8.94
N LEU A 99 0.73 -14.32 9.80
CA LEU A 99 0.24 -12.95 9.61
C LEU A 99 1.39 -11.93 9.80
N GLU A 100 2.33 -12.26 10.68
CA GLU A 100 3.54 -11.51 10.95
C GLU A 100 4.44 -11.40 9.70
N ASP A 101 4.59 -12.49 8.94
CA ASP A 101 5.32 -12.47 7.66
C ASP A 101 4.67 -11.50 6.66
N LYS A 102 3.34 -11.44 6.65
CA LYS A 102 2.60 -10.51 5.80
C LYS A 102 2.75 -9.06 6.24
N PHE A 103 2.81 -8.79 7.54
CA PHE A 103 3.16 -7.46 8.04
C PHE A 103 4.57 -7.05 7.59
N ALA A 104 5.55 -7.96 7.69
CA ALA A 104 6.92 -7.70 7.25
C ALA A 104 7.00 -7.43 5.73
N GLU A 105 6.29 -8.22 4.92
CA GLU A 105 6.19 -8.01 3.47
C GLU A 105 5.63 -6.61 3.14
N MET A 106 4.55 -6.20 3.83
CA MET A 106 3.94 -4.89 3.61
C MET A 106 4.80 -3.74 4.13
N ALA A 107 5.49 -3.90 5.25
CA ALA A 107 6.41 -2.90 5.77
C ALA A 107 7.61 -2.69 4.84
N ALA A 108 8.09 -3.76 4.20
CA ALA A 108 9.12 -3.67 3.17
C ALA A 108 8.63 -2.96 1.89
N LYS A 109 7.36 -3.20 1.50
CA LYS A 109 6.75 -2.60 0.31
C LYS A 109 6.35 -1.12 0.52
N TYR A 110 5.82 -0.80 1.68
CA TYR A 110 5.28 0.51 2.05
C TYR A 110 5.83 0.95 3.42
N PRO A 111 7.11 1.32 3.50
CA PRO A 111 7.69 1.76 4.75
C PRO A 111 7.05 3.07 5.21
N LEU A 112 6.75 3.15 6.50
CA LEU A 112 6.27 4.35 7.17
C LEU A 112 7.37 4.96 8.04
N ASP A 113 7.58 6.27 7.91
CA ASP A 113 8.50 6.99 8.77
C ASP A 113 8.00 7.02 10.22
N GLU A 114 8.89 6.77 11.18
CA GLU A 114 8.61 6.85 12.63
C GLU A 114 7.91 8.14 13.08
N PRO A 115 8.33 9.36 12.67
CA PRO A 115 7.61 10.58 13.08
C PRO A 115 6.16 10.61 12.56
N THR A 116 5.93 10.11 11.34
CA THR A 116 4.60 10.06 10.73
C THR A 116 3.73 9.00 11.41
N LYS A 117 4.32 7.87 11.81
CA LYS A 117 3.68 6.81 12.57
C LYS A 117 3.15 7.32 13.91
N THR A 118 4.00 7.99 14.70
CA THR A 118 3.59 8.56 16.00
C THR A 118 2.42 9.52 15.83
N ARG A 119 2.53 10.46 14.89
CA ARG A 119 1.46 11.43 14.62
C ARG A 119 0.12 10.75 14.29
N ARG A 120 0.14 9.74 13.42
CA ARG A 120 -1.08 9.02 13.01
C ARG A 120 -1.70 8.23 14.16
N LEU A 121 -0.89 7.64 15.05
CA LEU A 121 -1.41 6.93 16.22
C LEU A 121 -2.05 7.89 17.23
N GLU A 122 -1.44 9.06 17.46
CA GLU A 122 -2.03 10.12 18.30
C GLU A 122 -3.35 10.66 17.72
N GLU A 123 -3.40 10.87 16.40
CA GLU A 123 -4.64 11.24 15.68
C GLU A 123 -5.74 10.18 15.86
N MET A 124 -5.37 8.90 15.91
CA MET A 124 -6.34 7.85 16.21
C MET A 124 -6.82 7.90 17.66
N ASP A 125 -5.90 7.97 18.62
CA ASP A 125 -6.24 7.97 20.04
C ASP A 125 -7.13 9.17 20.42
N THR A 126 -6.89 10.34 19.83
CA THR A 126 -7.75 11.52 20.01
C THR A 126 -9.16 11.31 19.46
N VAL A 127 -9.31 10.69 18.29
CA VAL A 127 -10.63 10.38 17.72
C VAL A 127 -11.34 9.27 18.51
N ASP A 128 -10.61 8.30 19.06
CA ASP A 128 -11.18 7.26 19.92
C ASP A 128 -11.66 7.85 21.26
N ALA A 129 -10.91 8.79 21.84
CA ALA A 129 -11.30 9.48 23.07
C ALA A 129 -12.53 10.39 22.91
N ALA A 130 -12.82 10.83 21.68
CA ALA A 130 -13.98 11.69 21.38
C ALA A 130 -15.28 10.91 21.12
N ARG A 131 -15.23 9.57 21.06
CA ARG A 131 -16.38 8.68 20.84
C ARG A 131 -16.92 8.11 22.14
#